data_AF-A0A124GIF4-F1
#
_entry.id   AF-A0A124GIF4-F1
#
_cell.length_a   1.000
_cell.length_b   1.000
_cell.length_c   1.000
_cell.angle_alpha   90.00
_cell.angle_beta   90.00
_cell.angle_gamma   90.00
#
_symmetry.space_group_name_H-M   'P 1'
#
loop_
_entity.id
_entity.type
_entity.pdbx_description
1 polymer ?
#
loop_
_entity_poly.entity_id
_entity_poly.type
_entity_poly.pdbx_seq_one_letter_code
_entity_poly.pdbx_strand_id
1 'polypeptide(L)'
;MPPRAVLLVSTSSAQPPDNYDTFLSRLDAATTSLTTRAASLEKAVAAVGLLLAPYESAVRKWERRRRLVGEHLAGHTGSPQSRTALTELHDVAAKMESMLRGRVQLIRDRLTVMHGRREAIHHSLQELESSRAKLNSSRLLSQDRDKLSSIFSSLAGSTLAVSALPDTGLLSDLREAREAIILAEALMELKGN
;
A
#
# COMPACT_ATOMS: atom_id res chain seq x y z
N MET A 1 -15.88 60.25 -27.30
CA MET A 1 -14.64 59.56 -27.75
C MET A 1 -13.43 60.36 -27.27
N PRO A 2 -12.29 59.77 -26.86
CA PRO A 2 -11.95 58.45 -26.27
C PRO A 2 -11.18 58.66 -24.92
N PRO A 3 -10.36 57.73 -24.34
CA PRO A 3 -10.29 56.26 -24.44
C PRO A 3 -10.49 55.50 -23.11
N ARG A 4 -10.85 54.22 -23.23
CA ARG A 4 -10.83 53.18 -22.18
C ARG A 4 -9.40 52.75 -21.88
N ALA A 5 -8.98 52.81 -20.61
CA ALA A 5 -7.79 52.13 -20.14
C ALA A 5 -8.12 50.67 -19.84
N VAL A 6 -7.53 49.76 -20.61
CA VAL A 6 -7.50 48.33 -20.33
C VAL A 6 -6.39 48.10 -19.31
N LEU A 7 -6.76 47.77 -18.08
CA LEU A 7 -5.80 47.28 -17.09
C LEU A 7 -5.44 45.84 -17.45
N LEU A 8 -4.27 45.68 -18.08
CA LEU A 8 -3.55 44.42 -18.17
C LEU A 8 -3.27 43.94 -16.73
N VAL A 9 -4.04 42.95 -16.28
CA VAL A 9 -3.69 42.16 -15.10
C VAL A 9 -2.41 41.42 -15.45
N SER A 10 -1.29 41.95 -14.97
CA SER A 10 -0.04 41.22 -14.89
C SER A 10 -0.23 40.07 -13.91
N THR A 11 -0.58 38.88 -14.42
CA THR A 11 -0.48 37.65 -13.65
C THR A 11 1.00 37.41 -13.37
N SER A 12 1.46 37.91 -12.22
CA SER A 12 2.73 37.55 -11.63
C SER A 12 2.77 36.03 -11.53
N SER A 13 3.53 35.40 -12.43
CA SER A 13 3.87 33.99 -12.38
C SER A 13 4.84 33.79 -11.22
N ALA A 14 4.33 33.89 -9.99
CA ALA A 14 5.04 33.40 -8.82
C ALA A 14 5.20 31.90 -9.02
N GLN A 15 6.43 31.48 -9.33
CA GLN A 15 6.82 30.08 -9.45
C GLN A 15 6.37 29.38 -8.15
N PRO A 16 5.50 28.35 -8.23
CA PRO A 16 4.99 27.72 -7.03
C PRO A 16 6.17 27.21 -6.19
N PRO A 17 6.12 27.37 -4.85
CA PRO A 17 7.20 26.91 -3.99
C PRO A 17 7.51 25.43 -4.25
N ASP A 18 8.79 25.05 -4.21
CA ASP A 18 9.27 23.67 -4.37
C ASP A 18 8.72 22.82 -3.21
N ASN A 19 7.48 22.35 -3.38
CA ASN A 19 6.75 21.54 -2.41
C ASN A 19 7.15 20.05 -2.51
N TYR A 20 8.00 19.68 -3.48
CA TYR A 20 8.37 18.28 -3.73
C TYR A 20 9.04 17.66 -2.49
N ASP A 21 9.90 18.40 -1.79
CA ASP A 21 10.54 17.91 -0.57
C ASP A 21 9.55 17.63 0.57
N THR A 22 8.49 18.44 0.69
CA THR A 22 7.42 18.21 1.67
C THR A 22 6.60 16.96 1.32
N PHE A 23 6.29 16.75 0.05
CA PHE A 23 5.58 15.56 -0.41
C PHE A 23 6.43 14.29 -0.27
N LEU A 24 7.71 14.34 -0.63
CA LEU A 24 8.66 13.24 -0.45
C LEU A 24 8.80 12.87 1.03
N SER A 25 8.93 13.86 1.91
CA SER A 25 9.00 13.62 3.36
C SER A 25 7.72 12.95 3.90
N ARG A 26 6.53 13.35 3.42
CA ARG A 26 5.26 12.70 3.78
C ARG A 26 5.18 11.26 3.27
N LEU A 27 5.64 11.00 2.06
CA LEU A 27 5.70 9.64 1.49
C LEU A 27 6.67 8.75 2.29
N ASP A 28 7.84 9.25 2.68
CA ASP A 28 8.81 8.53 3.50
C ASP A 28 8.25 8.20 4.89
N ALA A 29 7.57 9.16 5.52
CA ALA A 29 6.90 8.96 6.81
C ALA A 29 5.78 7.91 6.71
N ALA A 30 4.96 7.96 5.65
CA ALA A 30 3.91 6.98 5.39
C ALA A 30 4.50 5.57 5.16
N THR A 31 5.57 5.48 4.38
CA THR A 31 6.27 4.22 4.07
C THR A 31 6.86 3.59 5.33
N THR A 32 7.51 4.39 6.17
CA THR A 32 8.07 3.93 7.46
C THR A 32 6.97 3.46 8.41
N SER A 33 5.85 4.20 8.48
CA SER A 33 4.70 3.83 9.29
C SER A 33 4.10 2.50 8.85
N LEU A 34 3.86 2.31 7.54
CA LEU A 34 3.32 1.07 6.99
C LEU A 34 4.28 -0.11 7.13
N THR A 35 5.58 0.10 6.94
CA THR A 35 6.60 -0.93 7.13
C THR A 35 6.64 -1.41 8.58
N THR A 36 6.55 -0.48 9.53
CA THR A 36 6.46 -0.82 10.96
C THR A 36 5.20 -1.63 11.25
N ARG A 37 4.05 -1.22 10.71
CA ARG A 37 2.79 -1.96 10.85
C ARG A 37 2.86 -3.36 10.23
N ALA A 38 3.50 -3.50 9.07
CA ALA A 38 3.72 -4.79 8.41
C ALA A 38 4.53 -5.73 9.31
N ALA A 39 5.64 -5.24 9.87
CA ALA A 39 6.49 -6.02 10.77
C ALA A 39 5.74 -6.44 12.05
N SER A 40 4.94 -5.55 12.64
CA SER A 40 4.08 -5.87 13.78
C SER A 40 3.00 -6.89 13.42
N LEU A 41 2.39 -6.78 12.24
CA LEU A 41 1.37 -7.71 11.76
C LEU A 41 1.95 -9.10 11.51
N GLU A 42 3.12 -9.20 10.91
CA GLU A 42 3.85 -10.46 10.70
C GLU A 42 4.12 -11.19 12.02
N LYS A 43 4.62 -10.47 13.03
CA LYS A 43 4.80 -11.03 14.38
C LYS A 43 3.48 -11.55 14.97
N ALA A 44 2.40 -10.80 14.78
CA ALA A 44 1.08 -11.20 15.27
C ALA A 44 0.53 -12.42 14.51
N VAL A 45 0.70 -12.50 13.18
CA VAL A 45 0.30 -13.66 12.37
C VAL A 45 1.03 -14.90 12.84
N ALA A 46 2.35 -14.82 13.00
CA ALA A 46 3.16 -15.92 13.51
C ALA A 46 2.68 -16.37 14.89
N ALA A 47 2.48 -15.44 15.83
CA ALA A 47 2.03 -15.75 17.18
C ALA A 47 0.65 -16.43 17.22
N VAL A 48 -0.32 -15.96 16.43
CA VAL A 48 -1.65 -16.58 16.34
C VAL A 48 -1.57 -17.94 15.63
N GLY A 49 -0.72 -18.06 14.61
CA GLY A 49 -0.51 -19.31 13.87
C GLY A 49 -0.01 -20.45 14.76
N LEU A 50 0.82 -20.16 15.76
CA LEU A 50 1.30 -21.14 16.75
C LEU A 50 0.18 -21.78 17.57
N LEU A 51 -0.99 -21.15 17.68
CA LEU A 51 -2.12 -21.69 18.43
C LEU A 51 -2.85 -22.80 17.66
N LEU A 52 -2.77 -22.83 16.33
CA LEU A 52 -3.62 -23.69 15.51
C LEU A 52 -3.34 -25.18 15.75
N ALA A 53 -2.07 -25.59 15.67
CA ALA A 53 -1.68 -26.99 15.79
C ALA A 53 -2.04 -27.61 17.16
N PRO A 54 -1.82 -26.94 18.31
CA PRO A 54 -2.30 -27.42 19.61
C PRO A 54 -3.82 -27.64 19.66
N TYR A 55 -4.61 -26.70 19.14
CA TYR A 55 -6.07 -26.81 19.15
C TYR A 55 -6.56 -27.92 18.22
N GLU A 56 -6.01 -28.06 17.03
CA GLU A 56 -6.34 -29.15 16.10
C GLU A 56 -5.95 -30.53 16.65
N SER A 57 -4.81 -30.62 17.35
CA SER A 57 -4.41 -31.82 18.08
C SER A 57 -5.42 -32.15 19.18
N ALA A 58 -5.85 -31.15 19.96
CA ALA A 58 -6.86 -31.33 21.00
C ALA A 58 -8.21 -31.79 20.43
N VAL A 59 -8.68 -31.22 19.31
CA VAL A 59 -9.88 -31.68 18.60
C VAL A 59 -9.78 -33.17 18.28
N ARG A 60 -8.68 -33.60 17.65
CA ARG A 60 -8.47 -35.01 17.27
C ARG A 60 -8.46 -35.96 18.47
N LYS A 61 -7.90 -35.52 19.61
CA LYS A 61 -7.91 -36.29 20.86
C LYS A 61 -9.32 -36.48 21.41
N TRP A 62 -10.12 -35.41 21.45
CA TRP A 62 -11.50 -35.47 21.93
C TRP A 62 -12.43 -36.22 20.99
N GLU A 63 -12.24 -36.08 19.68
CA GLU A 63 -12.95 -36.87 18.66
C GLU A 63 -12.65 -38.37 18.81
N ARG A 64 -11.39 -38.74 19.04
CA ARG A 64 -11.01 -40.14 19.32
C ARG A 64 -11.65 -40.65 20.60
N ARG A 65 -11.61 -39.86 21.69
CA ARG A 65 -12.24 -40.22 22.96
C ARG A 65 -13.75 -40.43 22.79
N ARG A 66 -14.42 -39.54 22.09
CA ARG A 66 -15.86 -39.63 21.81
C ARG A 66 -16.20 -40.91 21.06
N ARG A 67 -15.44 -41.25 20.00
CA ARG A 67 -15.63 -42.50 19.25
C ARG A 67 -15.47 -43.72 20.13
N LEU A 68 -14.38 -43.79 20.90
CA LEU A 68 -14.13 -44.91 21.82
C LEU A 68 -15.26 -45.08 22.84
N VAL A 69 -15.71 -44.00 23.48
CA VAL A 69 -16.83 -44.07 24.45
C VAL A 69 -18.14 -44.47 23.75
N GLY A 70 -18.38 -43.99 22.53
CA GLY A 70 -19.52 -44.38 21.71
C GLY A 70 -19.54 -45.87 21.36
N GLU A 71 -18.39 -46.44 21.01
CA GLU A 71 -18.22 -47.88 20.78
C GLU A 71 -18.52 -48.68 22.06
N HIS A 72 -18.02 -48.25 23.21
CA HIS A 72 -18.30 -48.89 24.50
C HIS A 72 -19.79 -48.80 24.86
N LEU A 73 -20.44 -47.66 24.59
CA LEU A 73 -21.89 -47.47 24.78
C LEU A 73 -22.74 -48.41 23.93
N ALA A 74 -22.35 -48.61 22.67
CA ALA A 74 -23.05 -49.46 21.73
C ALA A 74 -22.97 -50.94 22.11
N GLY A 75 -21.82 -51.39 22.64
CA GLY A 75 -21.60 -52.75 23.13
C GLY A 75 -21.95 -52.98 24.60
N HIS A 76 -22.49 -51.98 25.31
CA HIS A 76 -22.66 -52.06 26.77
C HIS A 76 -23.81 -52.97 27.18
N THR A 77 -23.49 -54.09 27.84
CA THR A 77 -24.44 -55.03 28.43
C THR A 77 -24.43 -55.03 29.97
N GLY A 78 -23.61 -54.15 30.58
CA GLY A 78 -23.42 -54.07 32.03
C GLY A 78 -24.49 -53.27 32.77
N SER A 79 -24.18 -52.83 33.98
CA SER A 79 -25.15 -52.15 34.85
C SER A 79 -25.67 -50.82 34.27
N PRO A 80 -26.89 -50.40 34.63
CA PRO A 80 -27.44 -49.11 34.23
C PRO A 80 -26.58 -47.92 34.67
N GLN A 81 -25.98 -48.00 35.86
CA GLN A 81 -25.10 -46.94 36.39
C GLN A 81 -23.86 -46.75 35.50
N SER A 82 -23.24 -47.85 35.06
CA SER A 82 -22.11 -47.78 34.13
C SER A 82 -22.52 -47.21 32.77
N ARG A 83 -23.73 -47.53 32.29
CA ARG A 83 -24.27 -46.94 31.06
C ARG A 83 -24.46 -45.43 31.18
N THR A 84 -25.00 -44.96 32.30
CA THR A 84 -25.17 -43.52 32.57
C THR A 84 -23.82 -42.81 32.57
N ALA A 85 -22.82 -43.35 33.29
CA ALA A 85 -21.48 -42.77 33.33
C ALA A 85 -20.83 -42.70 31.93
N LEU A 86 -20.99 -43.74 31.10
CA LEU A 86 -20.49 -43.71 29.71
C LEU A 86 -21.22 -42.66 28.86
N THR A 87 -22.53 -42.49 29.07
CA THR A 87 -23.33 -41.45 28.39
C THR A 87 -22.82 -40.05 28.72
N GLU A 88 -22.60 -39.76 30.00
CA GLU A 88 -22.03 -38.49 30.46
C GLU A 88 -20.64 -38.24 29.87
N LEU A 89 -19.77 -39.26 29.84
CA LEU A 89 -18.45 -39.16 29.22
C LEU A 89 -18.52 -38.88 27.72
N HIS A 90 -19.46 -39.50 27.00
CA HIS A 90 -19.69 -39.26 25.59
C HIS A 90 -20.13 -37.82 25.35
N ASP A 91 -21.06 -37.32 26.17
CA ASP A 91 -21.58 -35.95 26.06
C ASP A 91 -20.52 -34.90 26.38
N VAL A 92 -19.70 -35.12 27.42
CA VAL A 92 -18.55 -34.25 27.72
C VAL A 92 -17.57 -34.26 26.54
N ALA A 93 -17.28 -35.42 25.96
CA ALA A 93 -16.38 -35.51 24.81
C ALA A 93 -16.93 -34.75 23.59
N ALA A 94 -18.22 -34.86 23.31
CA ALA A 94 -18.88 -34.11 22.24
C ALA A 94 -18.84 -32.59 22.47
N LYS A 95 -19.10 -32.13 23.70
CA LYS A 95 -19.02 -30.70 24.07
C LYS A 95 -17.61 -30.15 23.92
N MET A 96 -16.61 -30.88 24.41
CA MET A 96 -15.21 -30.47 24.32
C MET A 96 -14.72 -30.44 22.87
N GLU A 97 -15.07 -31.44 22.07
CA GLU A 97 -14.79 -31.47 20.64
C GLU A 97 -15.39 -30.24 19.93
N SER A 98 -16.68 -29.97 20.13
CA SER A 98 -17.38 -28.84 19.52
C SER A 98 -16.75 -27.50 19.91
N MET A 99 -16.48 -27.29 21.20
CA MET A 99 -15.84 -26.07 21.70
C MET A 99 -14.46 -25.86 21.04
N LEU A 100 -13.64 -26.90 20.96
CA LEU A 100 -12.31 -26.80 20.37
C LEU A 100 -12.37 -26.56 18.85
N ARG A 101 -13.31 -27.18 18.14
CA ARG A 101 -13.57 -26.88 16.71
C ARG A 101 -13.96 -25.41 16.52
N GLY A 102 -14.81 -24.87 17.40
CA GLY A 102 -15.15 -23.44 17.40
C GLY A 102 -13.93 -22.54 17.59
N ARG A 103 -13.01 -22.91 18.50
CA ARG A 103 -11.74 -22.18 18.68
C ARG A 103 -10.82 -22.27 17.47
N VAL A 104 -10.70 -23.44 16.85
CA VAL A 104 -9.94 -23.62 15.60
C VAL A 104 -10.49 -22.70 14.51
N GLN A 105 -11.82 -22.66 14.35
CA GLN A 105 -12.46 -21.79 13.36
C GLN A 105 -12.18 -20.32 13.63
N LEU A 106 -12.36 -19.87 14.88
CA LEU A 106 -12.07 -18.49 15.27
C LEU A 106 -10.61 -18.08 14.97
N ILE A 107 -9.65 -18.97 15.25
CA ILE A 107 -8.23 -18.75 14.94
C ILE A 107 -8.02 -18.62 13.42
N ARG A 108 -8.62 -19.52 12.64
CA ARG A 108 -8.54 -19.49 11.16
C ARG A 108 -9.14 -18.21 10.60
N ASP A 109 -10.32 -17.81 11.05
CA ASP A 109 -10.98 -16.57 10.61
C ASP A 109 -10.11 -15.35 10.92
N ARG A 110 -9.50 -15.32 12.11
CA ARG A 110 -8.58 -14.24 12.50
C ARG A 110 -7.32 -14.22 11.64
N LEU A 111 -6.73 -15.38 11.34
CA LEU A 111 -5.59 -15.48 10.43
C LEU A 111 -5.96 -14.99 9.03
N THR A 112 -7.11 -15.36 8.49
CA THR A 112 -7.60 -14.89 7.19
C THR A 112 -7.69 -13.36 7.14
N VAL A 113 -8.28 -12.73 8.16
CA VAL A 113 -8.36 -11.26 8.25
C VAL A 113 -6.96 -10.63 8.32
N MET A 114 -6.04 -11.23 9.08
CA MET A 114 -4.69 -10.72 9.22
C MET A 114 -3.88 -10.86 7.92
N HIS A 115 -4.03 -11.96 7.19
CA HIS A 115 -3.46 -12.12 5.86
C HIS A 115 -4.02 -11.09 4.88
N GLY A 116 -5.34 -10.87 4.86
CA GLY A 116 -5.94 -9.83 4.03
C GLY A 116 -5.38 -8.43 4.33
N ARG A 117 -5.16 -8.10 5.61
CA ARG A 117 -4.52 -6.83 6.02
C ARG A 117 -3.06 -6.74 5.56
N ARG A 118 -2.33 -7.85 5.56
CA ARG A 118 -0.95 -7.89 5.08
C ARG A 118 -0.88 -7.58 3.60
N GLU A 119 -1.72 -8.23 2.79
CA GLU A 119 -1.76 -7.99 1.35
C GLU A 119 -2.14 -6.53 1.05
N ALA A 120 -3.09 -5.96 1.79
CA ALA A 120 -3.46 -4.55 1.66
C ALA A 120 -2.29 -3.59 2.00
N ILE A 121 -1.51 -3.88 3.06
CA ILE A 121 -0.31 -3.10 3.39
C ILE A 121 0.75 -3.24 2.29
N HIS A 122 0.97 -4.44 1.77
CA HIS A 122 1.92 -4.69 0.70
C HIS A 122 1.56 -3.90 -0.57
N HIS A 123 0.28 -3.95 -0.98
CA HIS A 123 -0.23 -3.15 -2.08
C HIS A 123 0.00 -1.64 -1.85
N SER A 124 -0.34 -1.15 -0.65
CA SER A 124 -0.16 0.27 -0.31
C SER A 124 1.31 0.69 -0.38
N LEU A 125 2.24 -0.18 0.01
CA LEU A 125 3.68 0.09 -0.10
C LEU A 125 4.12 0.20 -1.57
N GLN A 126 3.65 -0.71 -2.45
CA GLN A 126 3.94 -0.63 -3.89
C GLN A 126 3.37 0.65 -4.52
N GLU A 127 2.15 1.05 -4.14
CA GLU A 127 1.53 2.29 -4.61
C GLU A 127 2.30 3.54 -4.16
N LEU A 128 2.82 3.55 -2.92
CA LEU A 128 3.66 4.63 -2.42
C LEU A 128 5.01 4.70 -3.16
N GLU A 129 5.63 3.55 -3.45
CA GLU A 129 6.86 3.48 -4.26
C GLU A 129 6.62 4.00 -5.68
N SER A 130 5.50 3.61 -6.31
CA SER A 130 5.09 4.15 -7.61
C SER A 130 4.87 5.66 -7.57
N SER A 131 4.17 6.14 -6.53
CA SER A 131 3.92 7.57 -6.33
C SER A 131 5.22 8.36 -6.14
N ARG A 132 6.17 7.81 -5.39
CA ARG A 132 7.51 8.38 -5.21
C ARG A 132 8.26 8.47 -6.54
N ALA A 133 8.25 7.41 -7.34
CA ALA A 133 8.90 7.41 -8.64
C ALA A 133 8.30 8.47 -9.57
N LYS A 134 6.97 8.57 -9.65
CA LYS A 134 6.26 9.60 -10.42
C LYS A 134 6.63 11.02 -9.96
N LEU A 135 6.67 11.24 -8.65
CA LEU A 135 7.01 12.55 -8.07
C LEU A 135 8.45 12.96 -8.40
N ASN A 136 9.40 12.02 -8.34
CA ASN A 136 10.78 12.27 -8.72
C ASN A 136 10.93 12.58 -10.22
N SER A 137 10.23 11.85 -11.09
CA SER A 137 10.20 12.16 -12.53
C SER A 137 9.60 13.54 -12.80
N SER A 138 8.53 13.90 -12.09
CA SER A 138 7.89 15.22 -12.19
C SER A 138 8.82 16.34 -11.72
N ARG A 139 9.57 16.13 -10.62
CA ARG A 139 10.59 17.07 -10.15
C ARG A 139 11.67 17.30 -11.21
N LEU A 140 12.16 16.24 -11.85
CA LEU A 140 13.20 16.33 -12.88
C LEU A 140 12.72 17.15 -14.09
N LEU A 141 11.52 16.87 -14.60
CA LEU A 141 10.94 17.63 -15.71
C LEU A 141 10.77 19.11 -15.36
N SER A 142 10.27 19.40 -14.16
CA SER A 142 10.10 20.78 -13.71
C SER A 142 11.44 21.52 -13.63
N GLN A 143 12.50 20.87 -13.16
CA GLN A 143 13.86 21.43 -13.13
C GLN A 143 14.41 21.67 -14.54
N ASP A 144 14.20 20.73 -15.47
CA ASP A 144 14.69 20.87 -16.84
C ASP A 144 13.94 21.97 -17.60
N ARG A 145 12.63 22.11 -17.37
CA ARG A 145 11.82 23.23 -17.86
C ARG A 145 12.34 24.58 -17.35
N ASP A 146 12.65 24.68 -16.05
CA ASP A 146 13.15 25.91 -15.44
C ASP A 146 14.56 26.25 -15.96
N LYS A 147 15.43 25.26 -16.17
CA LYS A 147 16.75 25.44 -16.83
C LYS A 147 16.60 25.93 -18.27
N LEU A 148 15.74 25.29 -19.08
CA LEU A 148 15.50 25.73 -20.46
C LEU A 148 14.93 27.15 -20.52
N SER A 149 14.03 27.50 -19.60
CA SER A 149 13.47 28.85 -19.49
C SER A 149 14.55 29.89 -19.13
N SER A 150 15.46 29.54 -18.21
CA SER A 150 16.61 30.39 -17.86
C SER A 150 17.58 30.57 -19.03
N ILE A 151 17.86 29.51 -19.79
CA ILE A 151 18.73 29.56 -20.98
C ILE A 151 18.08 30.43 -22.07
N PHE A 152 16.78 30.26 -22.33
CA PHE A 152 16.05 31.11 -23.27
C PHE A 152 16.09 32.59 -22.86
N SER A 153 15.88 32.87 -21.58
CA SER A 153 15.88 34.24 -21.05
C SER A 153 17.27 34.88 -21.11
N SER A 154 18.34 34.11 -20.84
CA SER A 154 19.72 34.62 -20.96
C SER A 154 20.10 34.87 -22.42
N LEU A 155 19.68 34.00 -23.33
CA LEU A 155 19.94 34.13 -24.76
C LEU A 155 19.16 35.32 -25.37
N ALA A 156 17.93 35.57 -24.90
CA ALA A 156 17.13 36.72 -25.31
C ALA A 156 17.60 38.05 -24.67
N GLY A 157 18.22 38.01 -23.48
CA GLY A 157 18.74 39.18 -22.76
C GLY A 157 20.22 39.51 -23.03
N SER A 158 20.96 38.65 -23.72
CA SER A 158 22.37 38.84 -24.03
C SER A 158 22.56 39.85 -25.17
N THR A 159 22.48 41.15 -24.85
CA THR A 159 22.90 42.26 -25.72
C THR A 159 24.40 42.55 -25.61
N LEU A 160 25.26 41.53 -25.53
CA LEU A 160 26.71 41.70 -25.54
C LEU A 160 27.33 41.15 -26.82
N ALA A 161 27.99 42.08 -27.53
CA ALA A 161 28.75 41.98 -28.77
C ALA A 161 27.94 41.81 -30.07
N VAL A 162 27.89 42.92 -30.83
CA VAL A 162 27.34 43.12 -32.20
C VAL A 162 28.09 42.30 -33.28
N SER A 163 28.68 41.15 -32.95
CA SER A 163 29.45 40.36 -33.92
C SER A 163 29.27 38.84 -33.86
N ALA A 164 28.29 38.33 -33.10
CA ALA A 164 27.84 36.95 -33.26
C ALA A 164 26.35 36.99 -33.57
N LEU A 165 25.97 36.64 -34.80
CA LEU A 165 24.57 36.35 -35.13
C LEU A 165 24.04 35.36 -34.07
N PRO A 166 22.86 35.59 -33.48
CA PRO A 166 22.26 34.56 -32.63
C PRO A 166 22.12 33.31 -33.48
N ASP A 167 22.73 32.21 -33.04
CA ASP A 167 22.70 30.94 -33.77
C ASP A 167 21.26 30.47 -33.84
N THR A 168 20.62 30.73 -34.98
CA THR A 168 19.20 30.44 -35.21
C THR A 168 18.91 28.94 -35.15
N GLY A 169 19.92 28.09 -35.39
CA GLY A 169 19.82 26.65 -35.21
C GLY A 169 19.65 26.28 -33.74
N LEU A 170 20.49 26.83 -32.86
CA LEU A 170 20.42 26.61 -31.41
C LEU A 170 19.08 27.08 -30.80
N LEU A 171 18.53 28.20 -31.29
CA LEU A 171 17.22 28.69 -30.87
C LEU A 171 16.06 27.76 -31.29
N SER A 172 16.18 27.11 -32.45
CA SER A 172 15.23 26.10 -32.91
C SER A 172 15.30 24.84 -32.05
N ASP A 173 16.51 24.35 -31.79
CA ASP A 173 16.75 23.14 -30.98
C ASP A 173 16.24 23.32 -29.55
N LEU A 174 16.45 24.49 -28.94
CA LEU A 174 15.93 24.81 -27.61
C LEU A 174 14.39 24.88 -27.58
N ARG A 175 13.76 25.34 -28.67
CA ARG A 175 12.29 25.37 -28.79
C ARG A 175 11.73 23.96 -28.88
N GLU A 176 12.34 23.10 -29.69
CA GLU A 176 11.96 21.68 -29.80
C GLU A 176 12.16 20.94 -28.48
N ALA A 177 13.25 21.19 -27.76
CA ALA A 177 13.50 20.63 -26.43
C ALA A 177 12.41 21.05 -25.41
N ARG A 178 11.96 22.31 -25.47
CA ARG A 178 10.86 22.80 -24.63
C ARG A 178 9.53 22.13 -24.97
N GLU A 179 9.22 21.96 -26.25
CA GLU A 179 8.01 21.27 -26.70
C GLU A 179 8.02 19.78 -26.28
N ALA A 180 9.18 19.11 -26.37
CA ALA A 180 9.35 17.74 -25.91
C ALA A 180 9.12 17.58 -24.39
N ILE A 181 9.60 18.54 -23.57
CA ILE A 181 9.34 18.55 -22.12
C ILE A 181 7.85 18.74 -21.83
N ILE A 182 7.17 19.65 -22.52
CA ILE A 182 5.73 19.88 -22.36
C ILE A 182 4.93 18.63 -22.73
N LEU A 183 5.32 17.93 -23.80
CA LEU A 183 4.71 16.65 -24.20
C LEU A 183 4.97 15.56 -23.15
N ALA A 184 6.18 15.50 -22.57
CA ALA A 184 6.50 14.54 -21.52
C ALA A 184 5.69 14.79 -20.23
N GLU A 185 5.50 16.05 -19.84
CA GLU A 185 4.62 16.45 -18.72
C GLU A 185 3.17 16.03 -19.00
N ALA A 186 2.63 16.33 -20.18
CA ALA A 186 1.27 15.96 -20.57
C ALA A 186 1.05 14.43 -20.60
N LEU A 187 2.04 13.66 -21.07
CA LEU A 187 1.97 12.20 -21.07
C LEU A 187 2.02 11.61 -19.66
N MET A 188 2.76 12.23 -18.75
CA MET A 188 2.77 11.83 -17.34
C MET A 188 1.43 12.08 -16.66
N GLU A 189 0.77 13.21 -16.96
CA GLU A 189 -0.58 13.50 -16.48
C GLU A 189 -1.62 12.51 -17.03
N LEU A 190 -1.53 12.16 -18.32
CA LEU A 190 -2.47 11.23 -18.98
C LEU A 190 -2.32 9.77 -18.48
N LYS A 191 -1.10 9.35 -18.15
CA LYS A 191 -0.79 8.00 -17.61
C LYS A 191 -1.03 7.91 -16.09
N GLY A 192 -1.37 9.03 -15.46
CA GLY A 192 -1.71 9.14 -14.05
C GLY A 192 -3.18 8.84 -13.71
N ASN A 193 -4.06 8.75 -14.72
CA ASN A 193 -5.48 8.42 -14.60
C ASN A 193 -5.79 6.95 -14.86
#